data_AF-A0A212CDX0-F1
#
_entry.id   AF-A0A212CDX0-F1
#
_cell.length_a   1.000
_cell.length_b   1.000
_cell.length_c   1.000
_cell.angle_alpha   90.00
_cell.angle_beta   90.00
_cell.angle_gamma   90.00
#
_symmetry.space_group_name_H-M   'P 1'
#
loop_
_entity.id
_entity.type
_entity.pdbx_description
1 polymer ?
#
loop_
_entity_poly.entity_id
_entity_poly.type
_entity_poly.pdbx_seq_one_letter_code
_entity_poly.pdbx_strand_id
1 'polypeptide(L)'
;MNNVTLGNAHMGYYETVAGGAGAGPGWHGRSGVHSHMTNTRITDPEILESRYPVILRRFELRLGSGGRGRFRGGDGIIRELLFREEALLSVLTERRAFQPYGLMGGEPGARGLNLLIRKDGRTVNLGGKTSVPVYPGDVFCLHTPGGGGYGDPEDPTPLPGSAMQPLVFPERGSVYEYRRAQEAV
;
A
#
# COMPACT_ATOMS: atom_id res chain seq x y z
N MET A 1 9.35 7.43 -0.45
CA MET A 1 8.99 7.66 0.96
C MET A 1 7.54 8.10 1.04
N ASN A 2 6.78 7.64 2.05
CA ASN A 2 5.43 8.09 2.32
C ASN A 2 5.31 8.36 3.83
N ASN A 3 5.31 9.63 4.24
CA ASN A 3 5.03 10.02 5.62
C ASN A 3 3.71 10.77 5.66
N VAL A 4 2.88 10.42 6.64
CA VAL A 4 1.60 11.06 6.92
C VAL A 4 1.60 11.46 8.38
N THR A 5 1.27 12.72 8.64
CA THR A 5 1.07 13.21 10.00
C THR A 5 -0.29 13.85 10.13
N LEU A 6 -0.90 13.69 11.28
CA LEU A 6 -2.09 14.42 11.67
C LEU A 6 -1.97 14.84 13.12
N GLY A 7 -2.54 15.99 13.46
CA GLY A 7 -2.51 16.46 14.84
C GLY A 7 -3.25 17.76 15.02
N ASN A 8 -3.45 18.10 16.29
CA ASN A 8 -4.00 19.37 16.75
C ASN A 8 -3.31 19.73 18.08
N ALA A 9 -3.90 20.63 18.88
CA ALA A 9 -3.30 21.07 20.14
C ALA A 9 -3.10 19.95 21.18
N HIS A 10 -3.81 18.82 21.06
CA HIS A 10 -3.85 17.76 22.07
C HIS A 10 -3.39 16.40 21.57
N MET A 11 -3.22 16.22 20.25
CA MET A 11 -2.77 14.97 19.66
C MET A 11 -1.77 15.18 18.53
N GLY A 12 -0.86 14.21 18.38
CA GLY A 12 0.07 14.13 17.26
C GLY A 12 0.29 12.68 16.86
N TYR A 13 0.14 12.42 15.57
CA TYR A 13 0.34 11.11 14.96
C TYR A 13 1.30 11.24 13.79
N TYR A 14 2.21 10.28 13.68
CA TYR A 14 3.16 10.16 12.58
C TYR A 14 3.18 8.71 12.12
N GLU A 15 2.94 8.50 10.82
CA GLU A 15 3.01 7.18 10.20
C GLU A 15 3.88 7.21 8.95
N THR A 16 4.73 6.21 8.86
CA THR A 16 5.41 5.83 7.62
C THR A 16 4.64 4.74 6.94
N VAL A 17 4.27 4.96 5.68
CA VAL A 17 3.36 4.09 4.95
C VAL A 17 4.12 3.29 3.88
N ALA A 18 3.87 1.98 3.85
CA ALA A 18 4.47 1.03 2.93
C ALA A 18 4.14 1.33 1.45
N GLY A 19 4.87 0.72 0.52
CA GLY A 19 4.60 0.83 -0.92
C GLY A 19 5.16 -0.35 -1.70
N GLY A 20 5.21 -0.23 -3.02
CA GLY A 20 5.79 -1.26 -3.89
C GLY A 20 7.31 -1.16 -3.94
N ALA A 21 7.99 -2.28 -3.73
CA ALA A 21 9.43 -2.39 -3.98
C ALA A 21 9.72 -2.62 -5.47
N GLY A 22 10.85 -2.11 -5.96
CA GLY A 22 11.29 -2.38 -7.34
C GLY A 22 11.70 -3.83 -7.55
N ALA A 23 11.51 -4.33 -8.77
CA ALA A 23 12.05 -5.61 -9.19
C ALA A 23 13.55 -5.53 -9.53
N GLY A 24 14.21 -6.67 -9.65
CA GLY A 24 15.63 -6.74 -9.99
C GLY A 24 16.02 -7.99 -10.76
N PRO A 25 17.33 -8.19 -11.02
CA PRO A 25 17.85 -9.30 -11.83
C PRO A 25 17.67 -10.65 -11.10
N GLY A 26 16.48 -11.23 -11.24
CA GLY A 26 16.15 -12.53 -10.65
C GLY A 26 14.99 -12.52 -9.65
N TRP A 27 14.36 -11.37 -9.36
CA TRP A 27 13.28 -11.31 -8.37
C TRP A 27 12.20 -10.27 -8.69
N HIS A 28 10.96 -10.64 -8.36
CA HIS A 28 9.83 -9.71 -8.32
C HIS A 28 9.99 -8.70 -7.18
N GLY A 29 9.50 -7.49 -7.39
CA GLY A 29 9.34 -6.50 -6.35
C GLY A 29 8.27 -6.94 -5.34
N ARG A 30 8.53 -6.74 -4.06
CA ARG A 30 7.56 -7.06 -3.00
C ARG A 30 6.51 -5.96 -2.87
N SER A 31 5.23 -6.35 -2.81
CA SER A 31 4.11 -5.43 -2.61
C SER A 31 3.96 -5.03 -1.14
N GLY A 32 3.53 -3.79 -0.89
CA GLY A 32 3.13 -3.32 0.44
C GLY A 32 4.22 -3.41 1.52
N VAL A 33 5.48 -3.12 1.18
CA VAL A 33 6.60 -3.14 2.13
C VAL A 33 7.31 -1.81 2.26
N HIS A 34 7.92 -1.58 3.42
CA HIS A 34 8.82 -0.45 3.64
C HIS A 34 10.17 -0.73 2.98
N SER A 35 10.43 -0.10 1.84
CA SER A 35 11.72 -0.26 1.12
C SER A 35 12.76 0.81 1.46
N HIS A 36 12.33 1.98 1.94
CA HIS A 36 13.21 3.13 2.22
C HIS A 36 13.14 3.63 3.67
N MET A 37 12.27 3.02 4.48
CA MET A 37 12.06 3.38 5.89
C MET A 37 11.83 2.08 6.68
N THR A 38 12.86 1.23 6.72
CA THR A 38 12.79 -0.17 7.15
C THR A 38 12.82 -0.37 8.67
N ASN A 39 13.06 0.70 9.43
CA ASN A 39 13.12 0.68 10.90
C ASN A 39 11.75 0.90 11.57
N THR A 40 10.69 1.12 10.79
CA THR A 40 9.34 1.36 11.29
C THR A 40 8.39 0.24 10.85
N ARG A 41 7.25 0.14 11.54
CA ARG A 41 6.12 -0.72 11.16
C ARG A 41 4.89 0.15 10.98
N ILE A 42 3.92 -0.37 10.22
CA ILE A 42 2.57 0.22 10.17
C ILE A 42 1.95 0.23 11.57
N THR A 43 1.10 1.22 11.85
CA THR A 43 0.30 1.21 13.08
C THR A 43 -0.90 0.29 12.89
N ASP A 44 -1.13 -0.58 13.88
CA ASP A 44 -2.28 -1.48 13.89
C ASP A 44 -3.58 -0.67 13.80
N PRO A 45 -4.54 -1.06 12.93
CA PRO A 45 -5.80 -0.34 12.76
C PRO A 45 -6.53 -0.08 14.08
N GLU A 46 -6.62 -1.08 14.95
CA GLU A 46 -7.31 -0.97 16.24
C GLU A 46 -6.65 0.06 17.17
N ILE A 47 -5.32 0.12 17.18
CA ILE A 47 -4.56 1.10 17.96
C ILE A 47 -4.72 2.50 17.38
N LEU A 48 -4.72 2.64 16.06
CA LEU A 48 -4.95 3.90 15.36
C LEU A 48 -6.33 4.48 15.73
N GLU A 49 -7.40 3.68 15.56
CA GLU A 49 -8.78 4.13 15.77
C GLU A 49 -9.11 4.36 17.25
N SER A 50 -8.46 3.62 18.16
CA SER A 50 -8.67 3.79 19.60
C SER A 50 -7.99 5.04 20.16
N ARG A 51 -6.87 5.47 19.55
CA ARG A 51 -6.05 6.58 20.07
C ARG A 51 -6.28 7.91 19.37
N TYR A 52 -6.76 7.88 18.13
CA TYR A 52 -6.90 9.08 17.31
C TYR A 52 -8.31 9.18 16.74
N PRO A 53 -8.85 10.39 16.55
CA PRO A 53 -10.20 10.62 16.06
C PRO A 53 -10.29 10.42 14.54
N VAL A 54 -9.92 9.21 14.09
CA VAL A 54 -9.98 8.77 12.69
C VAL A 54 -10.55 7.36 12.61
N ILE A 55 -11.12 7.02 11.45
CA ILE A 55 -11.52 5.65 11.10
C ILE A 55 -10.76 5.24 9.85
N LEU A 56 -10.11 4.08 9.88
CA LEU A 56 -9.44 3.49 8.74
C LEU A 56 -10.46 2.73 7.89
N ARG A 57 -11.01 3.41 6.88
CA ARG A 57 -12.05 2.85 6.01
C ARG A 57 -11.54 1.78 5.05
N ARG A 58 -10.28 1.88 4.65
CA ARG A 58 -9.67 0.99 3.66
C ARG A 58 -8.19 0.85 3.92
N PHE A 59 -7.70 -0.38 3.83
CA PHE A 59 -6.27 -0.68 3.86
C PHE A 59 -5.98 -1.97 3.09
N GLU A 60 -5.46 -1.84 1.88
CA GLU A 60 -5.25 -2.97 0.97
C GLU A 60 -4.08 -2.74 0.02
N LEU A 61 -3.68 -3.79 -0.70
CA LEU A 61 -2.76 -3.65 -1.83
C LEU A 61 -3.41 -2.89 -2.98
N ARG A 62 -2.65 -1.97 -3.58
CA ARG A 62 -3.06 -1.26 -4.80
C ARG A 62 -2.72 -2.11 -6.01
N LEU A 63 -3.56 -3.12 -6.28
CA LEU A 63 -3.33 -4.11 -7.33
C LEU A 63 -3.06 -3.46 -8.70
N GLY A 64 -2.02 -3.95 -9.39
CA GLY A 64 -1.65 -3.46 -10.73
C GLY A 64 -0.93 -2.11 -10.73
N SER A 65 -0.44 -1.64 -9.60
CA SER A 65 0.37 -0.43 -9.52
C SER A 65 1.86 -0.69 -9.71
N GLY A 66 2.33 -1.93 -9.57
CA GLY A 66 3.68 -2.34 -9.92
C GLY A 66 3.91 -2.35 -11.43
N GLY A 67 5.08 -1.89 -11.86
CA GLY A 67 5.50 -1.88 -13.26
C GLY A 67 5.68 -3.29 -13.80
N ARG A 68 5.29 -3.49 -15.06
CA ARG A 68 5.50 -4.77 -15.76
C ARG A 68 6.97 -4.97 -16.11
N GLY A 69 7.35 -6.21 -16.29
CA GLY A 69 8.68 -6.63 -16.70
C GLY A 69 8.76 -8.14 -16.57
N ARG A 70 9.84 -8.74 -17.07
CA ARG A 70 10.16 -10.15 -16.77
C ARG A 70 9.98 -10.43 -15.28
N PHE A 71 10.52 -9.52 -14.46
CA PHE A 71 10.18 -9.42 -13.06
C PHE A 71 9.32 -8.18 -12.79
N ARG A 72 8.07 -8.43 -12.40
CA ARG A 72 7.10 -7.39 -11.98
C ARG A 72 7.57 -6.63 -10.75
N GLY A 73 7.41 -5.31 -10.75
CA GLY A 73 7.51 -4.48 -9.56
C GLY A 73 6.39 -4.76 -8.57
N GLY A 74 6.62 -4.47 -7.29
CA GLY A 74 5.63 -4.67 -6.23
C GLY A 74 4.50 -3.64 -6.31
N ASP A 75 3.30 -4.04 -5.90
CA ASP A 75 2.17 -3.13 -5.78
C ASP A 75 2.31 -2.24 -4.54
N GLY A 76 1.87 -0.99 -4.67
CA GLY A 76 1.68 -0.08 -3.55
C GLY A 76 0.49 -0.50 -2.67
N ILE A 77 0.00 0.44 -1.87
CA ILE A 77 -1.17 0.26 -1.03
C ILE A 77 -2.17 1.40 -1.21
N ILE A 78 -3.43 1.14 -0.85
CA ILE A 78 -4.48 2.13 -0.67
C ILE A 78 -4.77 2.22 0.83
N ARG A 79 -4.82 3.44 1.37
CA ARG A 79 -5.19 3.74 2.76
C ARG A 79 -6.20 4.89 2.78
N GLU A 80 -7.34 4.71 3.41
CA GLU A 80 -8.39 5.74 3.51
C GLU A 80 -8.69 6.07 4.97
N LEU A 81 -8.47 7.32 5.37
CA LEU A 81 -8.70 7.80 6.73
C LEU A 81 -9.85 8.79 6.75
N LEU A 82 -10.95 8.44 7.41
CA LEU A 82 -12.06 9.35 7.72
C LEU A 82 -11.73 10.12 8.99
N PHE A 83 -11.76 11.44 8.94
CA PHE A 83 -11.55 12.29 10.10
C PHE A 83 -12.84 12.48 10.90
N ARG A 84 -12.75 12.41 12.22
CA ARG A 84 -13.86 12.63 13.15
C ARG A 84 -13.75 13.95 13.93
N GLU A 85 -12.59 14.58 13.91
CA GLU A 85 -12.30 15.87 14.54
C GLU A 85 -11.50 16.75 13.61
N GLU A 86 -11.45 18.05 13.91
CA GLU A 86 -10.57 18.97 13.21
C GLU A 86 -9.11 18.69 13.54
N ALA A 87 -8.28 18.63 12.50
CA ALA A 87 -6.85 18.42 12.61
C ALA A 87 -6.09 19.08 11.45
N LEU A 88 -4.78 19.22 11.61
CA LEU A 88 -3.87 19.54 10.52
C LEU A 88 -3.31 18.23 9.95
N LEU A 89 -3.67 17.90 8.71
CA LEU A 89 -3.07 16.79 7.96
C LEU A 89 -1.84 17.32 7.22
N SER A 90 -0.68 16.70 7.42
CA SER A 90 0.50 16.94 6.59
C SER A 90 0.96 15.67 5.90
N VAL A 91 1.28 15.80 4.62
CA VAL A 91 1.80 14.71 3.78
C VAL A 91 3.19 15.08 3.31
N LEU A 92 4.15 14.19 3.51
CA LEU A 92 5.50 14.29 2.97
C LEU A 92 5.80 13.01 2.20
N THR A 93 5.57 13.06 0.90
CA THR A 93 5.51 11.87 0.07
C THR A 93 6.15 12.08 -1.30
N GLU A 94 6.78 11.03 -1.83
CA GLU A 94 7.58 11.08 -3.06
C GLU A 94 6.97 10.28 -4.21
N ARG A 95 7.47 10.43 -5.44
CA ARG A 95 6.92 9.72 -6.63
C ARG A 95 5.47 10.12 -6.96
N ARG A 96 5.14 11.40 -6.72
CA ARG A 96 3.87 12.03 -7.12
C ARG A 96 3.99 12.80 -8.42
N ALA A 97 5.16 13.36 -8.71
CA ALA A 97 5.48 14.05 -9.98
C ALA A 97 6.10 13.10 -11.02
N PHE A 98 6.96 12.18 -10.56
CA PHE A 98 7.67 11.21 -11.40
C PHE A 98 7.29 9.78 -11.03
N GLN A 99 7.20 8.91 -12.03
CA GLN A 99 7.00 7.48 -11.82
C GLN A 99 8.27 6.84 -11.22
N PRO A 100 8.12 5.77 -10.41
CA PRO A 100 9.17 4.79 -10.21
C PRO A 100 9.57 4.19 -11.57
N TYR A 101 10.82 4.38 -11.98
CA TYR A 101 11.30 3.89 -13.28
C TYR A 101 11.44 2.36 -13.27
N GLY A 102 11.24 1.73 -14.42
CA GLY A 102 11.66 0.35 -14.64
C GLY A 102 13.10 0.27 -15.12
N LEU A 103 13.67 -0.94 -15.13
CA LEU A 103 15.06 -1.21 -15.49
C LEU A 103 15.16 -2.29 -16.58
N MET A 104 16.14 -2.15 -17.47
CA MET A 104 16.46 -3.15 -18.51
C MET A 104 15.26 -3.56 -19.38
N GLY A 105 14.42 -2.60 -19.78
CA GLY A 105 13.19 -2.87 -20.56
C GLY A 105 11.93 -3.03 -19.71
N GLY A 106 12.05 -3.05 -18.38
CA GLY A 106 10.90 -3.02 -17.48
C GLY A 106 10.13 -1.70 -17.56
N GLU A 107 8.81 -1.79 -17.41
CA GLU A 107 7.89 -0.66 -17.39
C GLU A 107 7.91 0.07 -16.03
N PRO A 108 7.59 1.38 -16.01
CA PRO A 108 7.49 2.14 -14.78
C PRO A 108 6.31 1.69 -13.90
N GLY A 109 6.48 1.82 -12.58
CA GLY A 109 5.39 1.68 -11.63
C GLY A 109 4.44 2.89 -11.68
N ALA A 110 3.22 2.69 -11.20
CA ALA A 110 2.25 3.78 -11.08
C ALA A 110 2.70 4.80 -10.02
N ARG A 111 2.45 6.09 -10.31
CA ARG A 111 2.66 7.19 -9.36
C ARG A 111 1.79 7.01 -8.12
N GLY A 112 2.28 7.56 -7.01
CA GLY A 112 1.44 7.77 -5.83
C GLY A 112 0.46 8.91 -6.07
N LEU A 113 -0.64 8.91 -5.31
CA LEU A 113 -1.69 9.91 -5.38
C LEU A 113 -2.21 10.18 -3.96
N ASN A 114 -2.43 11.45 -3.64
CA ASN A 114 -2.95 11.90 -2.36
C ASN A 114 -4.22 12.70 -2.64
N LEU A 115 -5.37 12.16 -2.26
CA LEU A 115 -6.67 12.81 -2.44
C LEU A 115 -7.27 13.16 -1.08
N LEU A 116 -7.87 14.33 -0.99
CA LEU A 116 -8.73 14.72 0.11
C LEU A 116 -10.15 14.86 -0.43
N ILE A 117 -11.03 13.96 -0.01
CA ILE A 117 -12.45 14.00 -0.30
C ILE A 117 -13.09 14.78 0.85
N ARG A 118 -13.60 15.97 0.55
CA ARG A 118 -14.31 16.80 1.52
C ARG A 118 -15.69 16.21 1.82
N LYS A 119 -16.24 16.53 2.99
CA LYS A 119 -17.60 16.11 3.37
C LYS A 119 -18.69 16.50 2.35
N ASP A 120 -18.49 17.60 1.62
CA ASP A 120 -19.37 18.08 0.54
C ASP A 120 -19.25 17.28 -0.78
N GLY A 121 -18.35 16.28 -0.83
CA GLY A 121 -18.09 15.45 -2.00
C GLY A 121 -16.98 15.97 -2.92
N ARG A 122 -16.43 17.17 -2.67
CA ARG A 122 -15.34 17.72 -3.48
C ARG A 122 -14.04 16.97 -3.24
N THR A 123 -13.39 16.54 -4.32
CA THR A 123 -12.08 15.87 -4.27
C THR A 123 -10.96 16.83 -4.62
N VAL A 124 -9.96 16.94 -3.73
CA VAL A 124 -8.78 17.79 -3.91
C VAL A 124 -7.54 16.91 -3.98
N ASN A 125 -6.73 17.08 -5.03
CA ASN A 125 -5.40 16.46 -5.10
C ASN A 125 -4.41 17.29 -4.28
N LEU A 126 -3.83 16.68 -3.25
CA LEU A 126 -2.92 17.33 -2.30
C LEU A 126 -1.47 17.43 -2.79
N GLY A 127 -1.13 16.81 -3.91
CA GLY A 127 0.26 16.72 -4.38
C GLY A 127 1.14 15.89 -3.45
N GLY A 128 2.47 16.00 -3.59
CA GLY A 128 3.43 15.20 -2.83
C GLY A 128 3.72 15.72 -1.42
N LYS A 129 3.67 17.05 -1.25
CA LYS A 129 4.08 17.73 -0.02
C LYS A 129 3.10 18.88 0.27
N THR A 130 2.32 18.78 1.34
CA THR A 130 1.41 19.84 1.75
C THR A 130 0.96 19.65 3.19
N SER A 131 0.48 20.73 3.80
CA SER A 131 -0.26 20.71 5.05
C SER A 131 -1.62 21.38 4.81
N VAL A 132 -2.70 20.74 5.24
CA VAL A 132 -4.07 21.23 5.04
C VAL A 132 -4.93 20.97 6.28
N PRO A 133 -5.83 21.89 6.64
CA PRO A 133 -6.84 21.59 7.65
C PRO A 133 -7.84 20.57 7.09
N VAL A 134 -8.19 19.62 7.93
CA VAL A 134 -9.20 18.59 7.69
C VAL A 134 -10.26 18.68 8.77
N TYR A 135 -11.50 18.40 8.40
CA TYR A 135 -12.66 18.56 9.26
C TYR A 135 -13.41 17.23 9.43
N PRO A 136 -14.27 17.10 10.47
CA PRO A 136 -15.11 15.92 10.64
C PRO A 136 -15.90 15.59 9.37
N GLY A 137 -15.76 14.36 8.88
CA GLY A 137 -16.38 13.86 7.66
C GLY A 137 -15.49 13.91 6.42
N ASP A 138 -14.34 14.60 6.46
CA ASP A 138 -13.36 14.54 5.38
C ASP A 138 -12.66 13.17 5.34
N VAL A 139 -12.29 12.71 4.15
CA VAL A 139 -11.57 11.45 3.94
C VAL A 139 -10.26 11.72 3.20
N PHE A 140 -9.14 11.33 3.80
CA PHE A 140 -7.85 11.31 3.13
C PHE A 140 -7.59 9.94 2.51
N CYS A 141 -7.46 9.89 1.18
CA CYS A 141 -7.12 8.71 0.42
C CYS A 141 -5.65 8.79 -0.03
N LEU A 142 -4.83 7.89 0.50
CA LEU A 142 -3.44 7.71 0.14
C LEU A 142 -3.29 6.51 -0.78
N HIS A 143 -2.82 6.74 -1.99
CA HIS A 143 -2.36 5.70 -2.91
C HIS A 143 -0.83 5.78 -2.94
N THR A 144 -0.15 4.78 -2.40
CA THR A 144 1.32 4.75 -2.45
C THR A 144 1.80 4.28 -3.84
N PRO A 145 3.00 4.69 -4.27
CA PRO A 145 3.54 4.25 -5.56
C PRO A 145 3.80 2.75 -5.55
N GLY A 146 3.72 2.13 -6.74
CA GLY A 146 4.26 0.80 -6.98
C GLY A 146 5.78 0.80 -7.14
N GLY A 147 6.36 -0.36 -7.39
CA GLY A 147 7.76 -0.50 -7.81
C GLY A 147 7.88 -0.55 -9.34
N GLY A 148 9.04 -0.18 -9.88
CA GLY A 148 9.34 -0.40 -11.30
C GLY A 148 9.61 -1.88 -11.60
N GLY A 149 9.26 -2.31 -12.81
CA GLY A 149 9.58 -3.65 -13.29
C GLY A 149 11.02 -3.77 -13.77
N TYR A 150 11.47 -5.01 -13.97
CA TYR A 150 12.79 -5.34 -14.47
C TYR A 150 12.70 -6.32 -15.64
N GLY A 151 13.44 -6.05 -16.72
CA GLY A 151 13.46 -6.89 -17.92
C GLY A 151 12.24 -6.68 -18.82
N ASP A 152 12.34 -7.14 -20.06
CA ASP A 152 11.22 -7.10 -21.02
C ASP A 152 10.03 -7.92 -20.51
N PRO A 153 8.81 -7.33 -20.39
CA PRO A 153 7.60 -8.05 -20.03
C PRO A 153 7.26 -9.22 -20.94
N GLU A 154 7.71 -9.18 -22.20
CA GLU A 154 7.43 -10.17 -23.23
C GLU A 154 8.59 -11.16 -23.44
N ASP A 155 9.61 -11.16 -22.56
CA ASP A 155 10.71 -12.13 -22.61
C ASP A 155 10.15 -13.56 -22.46
N PRO A 156 10.27 -14.42 -23.50
CA PRO A 156 9.67 -15.74 -23.51
C PRO A 156 10.44 -16.74 -22.62
N THR A 157 11.60 -16.35 -22.10
CA THR A 157 12.44 -17.23 -21.29
C THR A 157 11.75 -17.53 -19.95
N PRO A 158 11.58 -18.81 -19.56
CA PRO A 158 10.98 -19.17 -18.28
C PRO A 158 11.68 -18.47 -17.10
N LEU A 159 10.89 -18.07 -16.10
CA LEU A 159 11.45 -17.50 -14.89
C LEU A 159 12.22 -18.59 -14.11
N PRO A 160 13.39 -18.26 -13.53
CA PRO A 160 14.07 -19.18 -12.63
C PRO A 160 13.14 -19.54 -11.47
N GLY A 161 12.84 -20.83 -11.28
CA GLY A 161 11.92 -21.30 -10.23
C GLY A 161 10.42 -21.27 -10.57
N SER A 162 10.04 -21.10 -11.84
CA SER A 162 8.62 -21.09 -12.27
C SER A 162 7.91 -22.45 -12.20
N ALA A 163 8.57 -23.50 -11.68
CA ALA A 163 7.84 -24.68 -11.25
C ALA A 163 7.00 -24.27 -10.05
N MET A 164 5.76 -23.83 -10.31
CA MET A 164 4.72 -23.78 -9.30
C MET A 164 4.60 -25.19 -8.73
N GLN A 165 5.28 -25.44 -7.61
CA GLN A 165 4.79 -26.46 -6.71
C GLN A 165 3.41 -25.97 -6.28
N PRO A 166 2.33 -26.74 -6.51
CA PRO A 166 1.05 -26.37 -5.92
C PRO A 166 1.32 -26.18 -4.43
N LEU A 167 1.01 -24.98 -3.93
CA LEU A 167 0.94 -24.75 -2.49
C LEU A 167 -0.24 -25.59 -2.01
N VAL A 168 0.01 -26.88 -1.78
CA VAL A 168 -0.88 -27.75 -1.07
C VAL A 168 -0.83 -27.22 0.36
N PHE A 169 -1.77 -26.35 0.70
CA PHE A 169 -2.00 -26.04 2.10
C PHE A 169 -2.49 -27.35 2.73
N PRO A 170 -1.72 -27.99 3.63
CA PRO A 170 -2.24 -29.14 4.34
C PRO A 170 -3.32 -28.61 5.27
N GLU A 171 -4.58 -28.87 4.92
CA GLU A 171 -5.70 -28.55 5.80
C GLU A 171 -5.50 -29.28 7.13
N ARG A 172 -5.47 -28.54 8.24
CA ARG A 172 -5.22 -29.04 9.59
C ARG A 172 -6.03 -28.23 10.60
N GLY A 173 -6.26 -28.80 11.78
CA GLY A 173 -6.93 -28.16 12.91
C GLY A 173 -8.37 -28.61 13.12
N SER A 174 -8.99 -28.11 14.19
CA SER A 174 -10.26 -28.62 14.73
C SER A 174 -11.43 -28.54 13.73
N VAL A 175 -11.49 -27.49 12.90
CA VAL A 175 -12.53 -27.33 11.88
C VAL A 175 -12.38 -28.35 10.74
N TYR A 176 -11.14 -28.63 10.33
CA TYR A 176 -10.86 -29.62 9.29
C TYR A 176 -11.16 -31.04 9.79
N GLU A 177 -10.72 -31.37 11.01
CA GLU A 177 -11.00 -32.67 11.64
C GLU A 177 -12.50 -32.91 11.84
N TYR A 178 -13.24 -31.88 12.26
CA TYR A 178 -14.70 -31.94 12.39
C TYR A 178 -15.38 -32.23 11.05
N ARG A 179 -15.01 -31.53 9.97
CA ARG A 179 -15.59 -31.76 8.63
C ARG A 179 -15.29 -33.17 8.11
N ARG A 180 -14.05 -33.65 8.27
CA ARG A 180 -13.66 -35.01 7.89
C ARG A 180 -14.44 -36.09 8.63
N ALA A 181 -14.77 -35.86 9.90
CA ALA A 181 -15.57 -36.79 10.69
C ALA A 181 -17.04 -36.83 10.23
N GLN A 182 -17.56 -35.74 9.66
CA GLN A 182 -18.93 -35.68 9.13
C GLN A 182 -19.09 -36.35 7.76
N GLU A 183 -18.05 -36.36 6.93
CA GLU A 183 -18.06 -36.98 5.60
C GLU A 183 -17.85 -38.51 5.64
N ALA A 184 -17.57 -39.08 6.80
CA ALA A 184 -17.29 -40.52 6.99
C ALA A 184 -18.52 -41.35 7.40
N VAL A 185 -19.74 -40.82 7.20
CA VAL A 185 -21.02 -41.48 7.52
C VAL A 185 -21.82 -41.73 6.25
#